data_AF-A0A537R3Z5-F1
#
_entry.id   AF-A0A537R3Z5-F1
#
_cell.length_a   1.000
_cell.length_b   1.000
_cell.length_c   1.000
_cell.angle_alpha   90.00
_cell.angle_beta   90.00
_cell.angle_gamma   90.00
#
_symmetry.space_group_name_H-M   'P 1'
#
loop_
_entity.id
_entity.type
_entity.pdbx_description
1 polymer ?
#
loop_
_entity_poly.entity_id
_entity_poly.type
_entity_poly.pdbx_seq_one_letter_code
_entity_poly.pdbx_strand_id
1 'polypeptide(L)'
;MKETAMTAMIDMHAHWRPAEVADALRARTREPRIVRNPDGVEVMKSSPMSEEPLAKAFDDVDFHLARMDRQGVETSVLSLLGSFCWIEAQPPEVAGPLCRSVNDGLSAICQKHPGRFAAYAALPLTDISAAGAELERALGLPGMIGAQIPGNYFLTRKDAEAMRPLMEVANRHHAVLFIHNGPRPGDAYPKVASDTDNARRRNGTLDMQASLSSVMVTLSLTDYLADYPDAMIHVHNLGGNIPYEVERMDHRSLLDTPNEELPSSRFRRARVYVDWSRSCTAMPLRCSHAPRGPHSPKAQPPNLLRPASEGGSRYGRDLVRSMGAVGGTSGAR
;
A
#
# COMPACT_ATOMS: atom_id res chain seq x y z
N MET A 1 15.30 2.89 36.96
CA MET A 1 14.49 3.48 35.87
C MET A 1 14.39 2.43 34.79
N LYS A 2 13.18 1.93 34.47
CA LYS A 2 13.01 1.03 33.33
C LYS A 2 13.17 1.88 32.08
N GLU A 3 14.22 1.62 31.31
CA GLU A 3 14.42 2.16 29.98
C GLU A 3 13.23 1.71 29.13
N THR A 4 12.29 2.63 28.87
CA THR A 4 11.20 2.38 27.95
C THR A 4 11.86 2.28 26.58
N ALA A 5 12.13 1.06 26.12
CA ALA A 5 12.62 0.83 24.76
C ALA A 5 11.62 1.51 23.82
N MET A 6 12.03 2.62 23.20
CA MET A 6 11.22 3.31 22.21
C MET A 6 10.95 2.31 21.10
N THR A 7 9.67 2.01 20.85
CA THR A 7 9.27 1.11 19.77
C THR A 7 9.79 1.68 18.45
N ALA A 8 10.55 0.86 17.69
CA ALA A 8 11.03 1.18 16.35
C ALA A 8 9.90 1.75 15.48
N MET A 9 10.11 2.94 14.89
CA MET A 9 9.12 3.56 14.01
C MET A 9 9.34 3.09 12.57
N ILE A 10 8.35 2.39 12.03
CA ILE A 10 8.37 1.88 10.65
C ILE A 10 7.36 2.66 9.82
N ASP A 11 7.84 3.31 8.76
CA ASP A 11 7.01 3.95 7.74
C ASP A 11 6.65 2.92 6.66
N MET A 12 5.47 2.32 6.79
CA MET A 12 4.96 1.28 5.88
C MET A 12 4.45 1.84 4.54
N HIS A 13 4.46 3.15 4.34
CA HIS A 13 3.89 3.78 3.15
C HIS A 13 4.80 4.91 2.67
N ALA A 14 5.95 4.51 2.12
CA ALA A 14 6.89 5.42 1.51
C ALA A 14 7.00 5.15 0.01
N HIS A 15 6.72 6.18 -0.76
CA HIS A 15 6.76 6.16 -2.21
C HIS A 15 8.20 6.36 -2.74
N TRP A 16 8.54 5.66 -3.82
CA TRP A 16 9.83 5.69 -4.50
C TRP A 16 9.68 5.87 -6.01
N ARG A 17 10.34 6.88 -6.58
CA ARG A 17 10.43 7.19 -8.01
C ARG A 17 11.78 6.70 -8.55
N PRO A 18 11.83 5.50 -9.17
CA PRO A 18 13.08 4.89 -9.62
C PRO A 18 13.66 5.61 -10.83
N ALA A 19 14.97 5.83 -10.86
CA ALA A 19 15.67 6.38 -12.03
C ALA A 19 15.84 5.34 -13.14
N GLU A 20 15.75 4.06 -12.80
CA GLU A 20 15.90 2.89 -13.69
C GLU A 20 14.87 2.90 -14.84
N VAL A 21 13.75 3.60 -14.67
CA VAL A 21 12.71 3.71 -15.72
C VAL A 21 12.88 4.92 -16.63
N ALA A 22 13.94 5.73 -16.46
CA ALA A 22 14.15 6.96 -17.22
C ALA A 22 14.20 6.73 -18.74
N ASP A 23 14.90 5.70 -19.21
CA ASP A 23 15.00 5.44 -20.64
C ASP A 23 13.67 4.97 -21.23
N ALA A 24 12.92 4.16 -20.49
CA ALA A 24 11.57 3.78 -20.86
C ALA A 24 10.61 4.99 -20.86
N LEU A 25 10.79 5.96 -19.97
CA LEU A 25 10.05 7.22 -19.98
C LEU A 25 10.41 8.13 -21.17
N ARG A 26 11.67 8.15 -21.60
CA ARG A 26 12.12 8.88 -22.80
C ARG A 26 11.54 8.30 -24.08
N ALA A 27 11.39 6.97 -24.14
CA ALA A 27 10.84 6.27 -25.31
C ALA A 27 9.32 6.47 -25.49
N ARG A 28 8.63 7.10 -24.53
CA ARG A 28 7.18 7.24 -24.54
C ARG A 28 6.69 8.45 -25.30
N THR A 29 5.59 8.25 -26.02
CA THR A 29 4.86 9.32 -26.71
C THR A 29 3.71 9.90 -25.88
N ARG A 30 3.35 9.25 -24.77
CA ARG A 30 2.27 9.63 -23.85
C ARG A 30 2.76 9.71 -22.42
N GLU A 31 2.17 10.60 -21.65
CA GLU A 31 2.45 10.77 -20.22
C GLU A 31 2.19 9.47 -19.42
N PRO A 32 2.95 9.22 -18.33
CA PRO A 32 4.15 9.96 -17.95
C PRO A 32 5.29 9.74 -18.95
N ARG A 33 6.06 10.78 -19.28
CA ARG A 33 7.19 10.71 -20.23
C ARG A 33 8.26 11.76 -19.92
N ILE A 34 9.45 11.55 -20.45
CA ILE A 34 10.54 12.54 -20.42
C ILE A 34 10.69 13.15 -21.82
N VAL A 35 10.74 14.48 -21.89
CA VAL A 35 10.95 15.24 -23.14
C VAL A 35 11.93 16.38 -22.90
N ARG A 36 12.48 16.97 -23.96
CA ARG A 36 13.19 18.26 -23.87
C ARG A 36 12.19 19.40 -24.09
N ASN A 37 12.21 20.39 -23.20
CA ASN A 37 11.40 21.60 -23.32
C ASN A 37 12.05 22.60 -24.31
N PRO A 38 11.39 23.74 -24.62
CA PRO A 38 11.94 24.75 -25.53
C PRO A 38 13.30 25.34 -25.10
N ASP A 39 13.60 25.33 -23.80
CA ASP A 39 14.88 25.78 -23.24
C ASP A 39 15.98 24.70 -23.35
N GLY A 40 15.68 23.55 -23.94
CA GLY A 40 16.61 22.42 -24.14
C GLY A 40 16.81 21.53 -22.92
N VAL A 41 16.07 21.77 -21.83
CA VAL A 41 16.16 21.03 -20.56
C VAL A 41 15.30 19.77 -20.62
N GLU A 42 15.81 18.63 -20.14
CA GLU A 42 14.99 17.43 -19.96
C GLU A 42 14.03 17.60 -18.78
N VAL A 43 12.75 17.35 -19.05
CA VAL A 43 11.66 17.50 -18.09
C VAL A 43 10.78 16.26 -18.09
N MET A 44 10.32 15.88 -16.89
CA MET A 44 9.30 14.89 -16.66
C MET A 44 7.92 15.53 -16.82
N LYS A 45 7.10 14.98 -17.70
CA LYS A 45 5.69 15.34 -17.87
C LYS A 45 4.82 14.20 -17.33
N SER A 46 4.23 14.40 -16.16
CA SER A 46 3.23 13.49 -15.57
C SER A 46 1.81 13.72 -16.10
N SER A 47 1.54 14.92 -16.62
CA SER A 47 0.32 15.32 -17.32
C SER A 47 0.67 16.38 -18.39
N PRO A 48 -0.25 16.72 -19.31
CA PRO A 48 0.02 17.72 -20.35
C PRO A 48 0.47 19.09 -19.80
N MET A 49 -0.04 19.46 -18.61
CA MET A 49 0.24 20.73 -17.94
C MET A 49 1.35 20.65 -16.89
N SER A 50 1.84 19.46 -16.53
CA SER A 50 2.93 19.34 -15.56
C SER A 50 4.28 19.38 -16.26
N GLU A 51 5.23 20.09 -15.67
CA GLU A 51 6.61 20.10 -16.11
C GLU A 51 7.52 20.13 -14.87
N GLU A 52 8.31 19.08 -14.67
CA GLU A 52 9.30 18.98 -13.59
C GLU A 52 10.68 18.74 -14.19
N PRO A 53 11.72 19.51 -13.81
CA PRO A 53 13.08 19.23 -14.26
C PRO A 53 13.52 17.81 -13.90
N LEU A 54 14.15 17.09 -14.84
CA LEU A 54 14.53 15.69 -14.65
C LEU A 54 15.38 15.46 -13.39
N ALA A 55 16.22 16.43 -13.03
CA ALA A 55 17.05 16.40 -11.82
C ALA A 55 16.26 16.30 -10.50
N LYS A 56 14.93 16.51 -10.51
CA LYS A 56 14.03 16.39 -9.35
C LYS A 56 12.98 15.29 -9.52
N ALA A 57 12.95 14.64 -10.69
CA ALA A 57 11.90 13.70 -11.06
C ALA A 57 12.03 12.33 -10.39
N PHE A 58 13.23 11.98 -9.93
CA PHE A 58 13.54 10.71 -9.26
C PHE A 58 13.94 10.94 -7.81
N ASP A 59 13.73 9.92 -6.99
CA ASP A 59 14.05 10.00 -5.57
C ASP A 59 15.52 9.65 -5.30
N ASP A 60 16.06 10.27 -4.26
CA ASP A 60 17.45 10.14 -3.85
C ASP A 60 17.52 9.50 -2.46
N VAL A 61 18.39 8.49 -2.32
CA VAL A 61 18.46 7.69 -1.09
C VAL A 61 18.97 8.52 0.09
N ASP A 62 19.99 9.36 -0.13
CA ASP A 62 20.59 10.17 0.93
C ASP A 62 19.59 11.23 1.43
N PHE A 63 18.85 11.86 0.52
CA PHE A 63 17.76 12.76 0.87
C PHE A 63 16.67 12.06 1.70
N HIS A 64 16.30 10.83 1.33
CA HIS A 64 15.28 10.07 2.04
C HIS A 64 15.75 9.61 3.42
N LEU A 65 17.00 9.15 3.56
CA LEU A 65 17.62 8.82 4.85
C LEU A 65 17.67 10.04 5.77
N ALA A 66 18.12 11.19 5.27
CA ALA A 66 18.16 12.42 6.06
C ALA A 66 16.75 12.85 6.52
N ARG A 67 15.71 12.61 5.72
CA ARG A 67 14.31 12.82 6.13
C ARG A 67 13.89 11.84 7.22
N MET A 68 14.20 10.55 7.07
CA MET A 68 13.91 9.53 8.08
C MET A 68 14.53 9.88 9.44
N ASP A 69 15.82 10.26 9.44
CA ASP A 69 16.54 10.62 10.66
C ASP A 69 15.91 11.83 11.37
N ARG A 70 15.49 12.86 10.61
CA ARG A 70 14.78 14.01 11.18
C ARG A 70 13.42 13.67 11.77
N GLN A 71 12.75 12.63 11.25
CA GLN A 71 11.41 12.21 11.67
C GLN A 71 11.44 11.12 12.75
N GLY A 72 12.61 10.57 13.06
CA GLY A 72 12.75 9.41 13.95
C GLY A 72 12.21 8.11 13.34
N VAL A 73 12.14 8.03 12.00
CA VAL A 73 11.75 6.81 11.27
C VAL A 73 12.97 5.89 11.18
N GLU A 74 12.87 4.70 11.75
CA GLU A 74 13.94 3.70 11.75
C GLU A 74 14.01 2.98 10.41
N THR A 75 12.86 2.47 9.95
CA THR A 75 12.73 1.72 8.69
C THR A 75 11.65 2.33 7.81
N SER A 76 11.93 2.46 6.52
CA SER A 76 10.96 2.90 5.52
C SER A 76 10.71 1.78 4.50
N VAL A 77 9.45 1.43 4.28
CA VAL A 77 9.04 0.43 3.30
C VAL A 77 8.70 1.12 2.00
N LEU A 78 9.60 0.96 1.02
CA LEU A 78 9.54 1.61 -0.28
C LEU A 78 8.52 0.90 -1.18
N SER A 79 7.68 1.68 -1.85
CA SER A 79 6.78 1.21 -2.88
C SER A 79 6.92 2.07 -4.13
N LEU A 80 6.74 1.48 -5.30
CA LEU A 80 6.77 2.25 -6.54
C LEU A 80 5.69 3.34 -6.50
N LEU A 81 6.14 4.61 -6.61
CA LEU A 81 5.27 5.74 -6.92
C LEU A 81 5.03 5.79 -8.42
N GLY A 82 4.13 4.93 -8.90
CA GLY A 82 3.54 5.17 -10.19
C GLY A 82 2.63 6.39 -10.05
N SER A 83 2.71 7.34 -10.95
CA SER A 83 1.67 8.35 -11.10
C SER A 83 0.53 7.90 -12.05
N PHE A 84 -0.03 6.68 -12.14
CA PHE A 84 -0.11 5.39 -11.42
C PHE A 84 -0.06 4.27 -12.47
N CYS A 85 0.48 3.10 -12.09
CA CYS A 85 0.43 1.87 -12.89
C CYS A 85 0.95 2.02 -14.32
N TRP A 86 1.91 2.90 -14.61
CA TRP A 86 2.41 3.00 -15.98
C TRP A 86 3.16 1.72 -16.37
N ILE A 87 4.26 1.39 -15.69
CA ILE A 87 5.07 0.21 -16.03
C ILE A 87 4.25 -1.07 -15.84
N GLU A 88 3.44 -1.11 -14.78
CA GLU A 88 2.60 -2.24 -14.40
C GLU A 88 1.46 -2.50 -15.41
N ALA A 89 1.03 -1.47 -16.16
CA ALA A 89 0.02 -1.57 -17.20
C ALA A 89 0.58 -1.68 -18.63
N GLN A 90 1.91 -1.81 -18.81
CA GLN A 90 2.47 -2.05 -20.14
C GLN A 90 2.17 -3.49 -20.61
N PRO A 91 2.28 -3.75 -21.93
CA PRO A 91 2.30 -5.12 -22.43
C PRO A 91 3.31 -5.99 -21.66
N PRO A 92 3.02 -7.28 -21.39
CA PRO A 92 3.85 -8.14 -20.54
C PRO A 92 5.35 -8.13 -20.88
N GLU A 93 5.68 -8.10 -22.16
CA GLU A 93 7.06 -8.07 -22.68
C GLU A 93 7.82 -6.78 -22.32
N VAL A 94 7.11 -5.70 -22.03
CA VAL A 94 7.66 -4.43 -21.55
C VAL A 94 7.56 -4.33 -20.03
N ALA A 95 6.40 -4.68 -19.46
CA ALA A 95 6.14 -4.57 -18.03
C ALA A 95 7.07 -5.47 -17.21
N GLY A 96 7.27 -6.72 -17.62
CA GLY A 96 8.09 -7.70 -16.89
C GLY A 96 9.52 -7.22 -16.66
N PRO A 97 10.30 -6.89 -17.71
CA PRO A 97 11.67 -6.39 -17.56
C PRO A 97 11.77 -5.10 -16.73
N LEU A 98 10.81 -4.17 -16.89
CA LEU A 98 10.81 -2.91 -16.12
C LEU A 98 10.51 -3.15 -14.64
N CYS A 99 9.50 -3.95 -14.31
CA CYS A 99 9.19 -4.30 -12.92
C CYS A 99 10.36 -5.02 -12.27
N ARG A 100 10.99 -5.97 -12.97
CA ARG A 100 12.19 -6.65 -12.49
C ARG A 100 13.34 -5.68 -12.18
N SER A 101 13.64 -4.77 -13.10
CA SER A 101 14.68 -3.74 -12.91
C SER A 101 14.42 -2.88 -11.67
N VAL A 102 13.17 -2.43 -11.49
CA VAL A 102 12.75 -1.67 -10.31
C VAL A 102 12.90 -2.49 -9.02
N ASN A 103 12.45 -3.75 -9.02
CA ASN A 103 12.53 -4.64 -7.86
C ASN A 103 13.99 -4.92 -7.47
N ASP A 104 14.87 -5.16 -8.45
CA ASP A 104 16.29 -5.37 -8.21
C ASP A 104 16.97 -4.10 -7.66
N GLY A 105 16.59 -2.91 -8.16
CA GLY A 105 17.04 -1.62 -7.63
C GLY A 105 16.60 -1.37 -6.20
N LEU A 106 15.33 -1.62 -5.87
CA LEU A 106 14.79 -1.53 -4.51
C LEU A 106 15.50 -2.49 -3.56
N SER A 107 15.73 -3.74 -3.98
CA SER A 107 16.50 -4.70 -3.19
C SER A 107 17.93 -4.22 -2.96
N ALA A 108 18.58 -3.66 -3.97
CA ALA A 108 19.93 -3.11 -3.84
C ALA A 108 19.99 -1.95 -2.82
N ILE A 109 18.96 -1.08 -2.77
CA ILE A 109 18.84 -0.04 -1.73
C ILE A 109 18.75 -0.69 -0.35
N CYS A 110 17.90 -1.70 -0.19
CA CYS A 110 17.74 -2.42 1.08
C CYS A 110 19.06 -3.07 1.55
N GLN A 111 19.81 -3.67 0.63
CA GLN A 111 21.10 -4.31 0.94
C GLN A 111 22.19 -3.30 1.34
N LYS A 112 22.22 -2.13 0.69
CA LYS A 112 23.19 -1.06 1.01
C LYS A 112 22.93 -0.40 2.35
N HIS A 113 21.68 -0.41 2.82
CA HIS A 113 21.27 0.21 4.07
C HIS A 113 20.44 -0.77 4.92
N PRO A 114 21.07 -1.85 5.42
CA PRO A 114 20.37 -2.91 6.13
C PRO A 114 19.62 -2.37 7.35
N GLY A 115 18.36 -2.78 7.50
CA GLY A 115 17.46 -2.33 8.57
C GLY A 115 16.84 -0.94 8.37
N ARG A 116 17.35 -0.13 7.43
CA ARG A 116 16.78 1.20 7.13
C ARG A 116 15.69 1.13 6.07
N PHE A 117 15.78 0.18 5.14
CA PHE A 117 14.79 0.03 4.07
C PHE A 117 14.26 -1.41 3.99
N ALA A 118 12.98 -1.49 3.67
CA ALA A 118 12.33 -2.65 3.09
C ALA A 118 11.62 -2.21 1.80
N ALA A 119 11.06 -3.14 1.02
CA ALA A 119 10.33 -2.77 -0.18
C ALA A 119 9.16 -3.70 -0.53
N TYR A 120 8.17 -3.11 -1.19
CA TYR A 120 7.11 -3.79 -1.91
C TYR A 120 7.46 -3.85 -3.39
N ALA A 121 7.35 -5.05 -3.96
CA ALA A 121 7.58 -5.27 -5.38
C ALA A 121 6.52 -4.56 -6.24
N ALA A 122 6.97 -4.05 -7.39
CA ALA A 122 6.13 -3.70 -8.53
C ALA A 122 5.90 -4.95 -9.39
N LEU A 123 4.71 -5.07 -9.98
CA LEU A 123 4.29 -6.29 -10.70
C LEU A 123 3.77 -5.99 -12.12
N PRO A 124 3.98 -6.89 -13.10
CA PRO A 124 3.39 -6.77 -14.44
C PRO A 124 1.88 -7.14 -14.41
N LEU A 125 1.04 -6.19 -14.01
CA LEU A 125 -0.37 -6.43 -13.69
C LEU A 125 -1.31 -6.67 -14.90
N THR A 126 -0.81 -6.59 -16.14
CA THR A 126 -1.55 -7.01 -17.34
C THR A 126 -1.66 -8.53 -17.48
N ASP A 127 -0.81 -9.29 -16.80
CA ASP A 127 -0.87 -10.75 -16.70
C ASP A 127 -0.66 -11.17 -15.24
N ILE A 128 -1.75 -11.60 -14.58
CA ILE A 128 -1.72 -11.94 -13.15
C ILE A 128 -0.89 -13.20 -12.86
N SER A 129 -0.76 -14.11 -13.83
CA SER A 129 0.11 -15.28 -13.69
C SER A 129 1.58 -14.84 -13.68
N ALA A 130 1.96 -13.98 -14.62
CA ALA A 130 3.30 -13.39 -14.66
C ALA A 130 3.59 -12.53 -13.42
N ALA A 131 2.59 -11.79 -12.92
CA ALA A 131 2.70 -11.04 -11.68
C ALA A 131 2.96 -11.95 -10.47
N GLY A 132 2.32 -13.12 -10.39
CA GLY A 132 2.58 -14.11 -9.33
C GLY A 132 4.00 -14.65 -9.37
N ALA A 133 4.49 -14.99 -10.56
CA ALA A 133 5.86 -15.46 -10.75
C ALA A 133 6.90 -14.38 -10.37
N GLU A 134 6.65 -13.12 -10.72
CA GLU A 134 7.55 -12.02 -10.36
C GLU A 134 7.49 -11.68 -8.87
N LEU A 135 6.32 -11.77 -8.23
CA LEU A 135 6.21 -11.63 -6.76
C LEU A 135 7.06 -12.70 -6.05
N GLU A 136 6.93 -13.96 -6.45
CA GLU A 136 7.69 -15.05 -5.85
C GLU A 136 9.20 -14.87 -6.03
N ARG A 137 9.64 -14.44 -7.22
CA ARG A 137 11.05 -14.10 -7.45
C ARG A 137 11.49 -12.93 -6.56
N ALA A 138 10.72 -11.86 -6.53
CA ALA A 138 11.07 -10.65 -5.78
C ALA A 138 11.18 -10.93 -4.28
N LEU A 139 10.31 -11.79 -3.72
CA LEU A 139 10.39 -12.22 -2.31
C LEU A 139 11.67 -13.02 -1.99
N GLY A 140 12.33 -13.60 -2.99
CA GLY A 140 13.66 -14.20 -2.83
C GLY A 140 14.81 -13.19 -2.75
N LEU A 141 14.55 -11.91 -3.03
CA LEU A 141 15.56 -10.85 -2.95
C LEU A 141 15.62 -10.26 -1.52
N PRO A 142 16.81 -9.88 -1.03
CA PRO A 142 16.94 -9.24 0.27
C PRO A 142 16.12 -7.95 0.38
N GLY A 143 15.41 -7.79 1.50
CA GLY A 143 14.64 -6.59 1.84
C GLY A 143 13.26 -6.47 1.19
N MET A 144 12.88 -7.40 0.31
CA MET A 144 11.55 -7.44 -0.29
C MET A 144 10.59 -8.17 0.65
N ILE A 145 9.45 -7.56 0.98
CA ILE A 145 8.52 -8.09 2.01
C ILE A 145 7.12 -8.38 1.46
N GLY A 146 6.88 -8.08 0.18
CA GLY A 146 5.54 -8.08 -0.37
C GLY A 146 5.42 -7.36 -1.70
N ALA A 147 4.20 -6.97 -2.06
CA ALA A 147 3.92 -6.16 -3.24
C ALA A 147 2.84 -5.10 -2.97
N GLN A 148 2.91 -4.01 -3.73
CA GLN A 148 1.84 -3.02 -3.79
C GLN A 148 0.86 -3.44 -4.90
N ILE A 149 -0.44 -3.42 -4.62
CA ILE A 149 -1.49 -3.82 -5.58
C ILE A 149 -2.57 -2.72 -5.65
N PRO A 150 -3.07 -2.38 -6.86
CA PRO A 150 -4.19 -1.46 -7.01
C PRO A 150 -5.46 -1.98 -6.32
N GLY A 151 -6.08 -1.14 -5.48
CA GLY A 151 -7.30 -1.47 -4.74
C GLY A 151 -8.50 -1.83 -5.62
N ASN A 152 -8.54 -1.36 -6.87
CA ASN A 152 -9.62 -1.70 -7.79
C ASN A 152 -9.78 -3.21 -8.05
N TYR A 153 -8.72 -4.01 -7.84
CA TYR A 153 -8.81 -5.47 -7.92
C TYR A 153 -9.67 -6.09 -6.80
N PHE A 154 -10.04 -5.34 -5.76
CA PHE A 154 -10.77 -5.84 -4.60
C PHE A 154 -12.11 -5.11 -4.39
N LEU A 155 -12.63 -4.42 -5.41
CA LEU A 155 -13.94 -3.75 -5.33
C LEU A 155 -15.12 -4.73 -5.28
N THR A 156 -14.95 -5.95 -5.80
CA THR A 156 -15.94 -7.01 -5.74
C THR A 156 -15.28 -8.35 -5.45
N ARG A 157 -16.05 -9.33 -4.96
CA ARG A 157 -15.58 -10.71 -4.79
C ARG A 157 -15.05 -11.28 -6.11
N LYS A 158 -15.74 -11.02 -7.23
CA LYS A 158 -15.35 -11.50 -8.57
C LYS A 158 -14.00 -10.93 -9.01
N ASP A 159 -13.74 -9.66 -8.77
CA ASP A 159 -12.44 -9.06 -9.10
C ASP A 159 -11.33 -9.63 -8.19
N ALA A 160 -11.62 -9.82 -6.89
CA ALA A 160 -10.68 -10.42 -5.95
C ALA A 160 -10.32 -11.87 -6.32
N GLU A 161 -11.29 -12.64 -6.82
CA GLU A 161 -11.05 -14.00 -7.34
C GLU A 161 -10.03 -14.04 -8.48
N ALA A 162 -9.91 -12.99 -9.29
CA ALA A 162 -8.87 -12.93 -10.32
C ALA A 162 -7.45 -12.81 -9.74
N MET A 163 -7.32 -12.41 -8.47
CA MET A 163 -6.04 -12.19 -7.79
C MET A 163 -5.51 -13.41 -7.04
N ARG A 164 -6.18 -14.57 -7.11
CA ARG A 164 -5.75 -15.80 -6.42
C ARG A 164 -4.26 -16.14 -6.62
N PRO A 165 -3.67 -16.03 -7.83
CA PRO A 165 -2.25 -16.34 -8.00
C PRO A 165 -1.33 -15.49 -7.10
N LEU A 166 -1.66 -14.21 -6.88
CA LEU A 166 -0.90 -13.35 -5.96
C LEU A 166 -1.16 -13.71 -4.50
N MET A 167 -2.42 -14.00 -4.14
CA MET A 167 -2.78 -14.38 -2.79
C MET A 167 -2.12 -15.70 -2.36
N GLU A 168 -2.05 -16.68 -3.26
CA GLU A 168 -1.39 -17.96 -3.02
C GLU A 168 0.11 -17.79 -2.75
N VAL A 169 0.79 -16.98 -3.58
CA VAL A 169 2.20 -16.65 -3.35
C VAL A 169 2.37 -15.92 -2.02
N ALA A 170 1.57 -14.88 -1.78
CA ALA A 170 1.66 -14.13 -0.53
C ALA A 170 1.40 -15.01 0.69
N ASN A 171 0.45 -15.94 0.62
CA ASN A 171 0.16 -16.86 1.70
C ASN A 171 1.32 -17.82 1.98
N ARG A 172 1.90 -18.44 0.94
CA ARG A 172 3.04 -19.37 1.11
C ARG A 172 4.27 -18.70 1.72
N HIS A 173 4.48 -17.42 1.41
CA HIS A 173 5.66 -16.67 1.83
C HIS A 173 5.44 -15.77 3.04
N HIS A 174 4.24 -15.79 3.64
CA HIS A 174 3.83 -14.84 4.69
C HIS A 174 4.05 -13.37 4.26
N ALA A 175 3.86 -13.09 2.97
CA ALA A 175 4.17 -11.79 2.39
C ALA A 175 3.04 -10.77 2.62
N VAL A 176 3.42 -9.50 2.54
CA VAL A 176 2.48 -8.38 2.67
C VAL A 176 1.92 -8.01 1.29
N LEU A 177 0.60 -7.94 1.17
CA LEU A 177 -0.06 -7.31 0.04
C LEU A 177 -0.55 -5.92 0.47
N PHE A 178 0.17 -4.89 0.05
CA PHE A 178 -0.18 -3.51 0.30
C PHE A 178 -1.16 -3.01 -0.77
N ILE A 179 -2.43 -2.99 -0.42
CA ILE A 179 -3.53 -2.58 -1.28
C ILE A 179 -3.63 -1.06 -1.25
N HIS A 180 -3.12 -0.43 -2.31
CA HIS A 180 -3.06 1.02 -2.47
C HIS A 180 -4.13 1.50 -3.44
N ASN A 181 -4.69 2.70 -3.24
CA ASN A 181 -5.63 3.27 -4.20
C ASN A 181 -4.97 3.44 -5.58
N GLY A 182 -5.62 2.95 -6.62
CA GLY A 182 -5.14 3.06 -7.99
C GLY A 182 -5.98 2.22 -8.94
N PRO A 183 -5.95 2.54 -10.24
CA PRO A 183 -6.62 1.72 -11.25
C PRO A 183 -5.85 0.43 -11.52
N ARG A 184 -6.56 -0.66 -11.77
CA ARG A 184 -5.96 -1.81 -12.45
C ARG A 184 -5.73 -1.48 -13.94
N PRO A 185 -4.76 -2.11 -14.61
CA PRO A 185 -4.55 -1.92 -16.05
C PRO A 185 -5.85 -2.05 -16.85
N GLY A 186 -6.11 -1.07 -17.71
CA GLY A 186 -7.30 -1.03 -18.57
C GLY A 186 -8.51 -0.28 -17.99
N ASP A 187 -8.54 0.00 -16.68
CA ASP A 187 -9.60 0.83 -16.09
C ASP A 187 -9.46 2.30 -16.52
N ALA A 188 -10.60 2.95 -16.76
CA ALA A 188 -10.64 4.41 -16.87
C ALA A 188 -10.35 5.05 -15.50
N TYR A 189 -9.48 6.06 -15.48
CA TYR A 189 -9.13 6.78 -14.26
C TYR A 189 -8.84 8.27 -14.53
N PRO A 190 -9.36 9.20 -13.70
CA PRO A 190 -10.37 8.98 -12.67
C PRO A 190 -11.73 8.59 -13.29
N LYS A 191 -12.62 7.95 -12.54
CA LYS A 191 -13.95 7.52 -13.02
C LYS A 191 -14.98 8.65 -13.14
N VAL A 192 -14.62 9.87 -12.72
CA VAL A 192 -15.49 11.05 -12.77
C VAL A 192 -15.40 11.75 -14.12
N ALA A 193 -16.43 12.52 -14.47
CA ALA A 193 -16.48 13.26 -15.74
C ALA A 193 -15.33 14.28 -15.85
N SER A 194 -14.87 14.56 -17.07
CA SER A 194 -13.73 15.46 -17.31
C SER A 194 -13.99 16.92 -16.92
N ASP A 195 -15.25 17.33 -16.85
CA ASP A 195 -15.72 18.64 -16.43
C ASP A 195 -16.03 18.74 -14.93
N THR A 196 -15.65 17.72 -14.15
CA THR A 196 -15.87 17.69 -12.70
C THR A 196 -15.22 18.88 -12.00
N ASP A 197 -16.04 19.67 -11.31
CA ASP A 197 -15.58 20.75 -10.46
C ASP A 197 -14.74 20.22 -9.30
N ASN A 198 -13.72 20.97 -8.89
CA ASN A 198 -12.86 20.59 -7.76
C ASN A 198 -12.26 19.17 -7.87
N ALA A 199 -12.03 18.67 -9.10
CA ALA A 199 -11.63 17.29 -9.38
C ALA A 199 -10.48 16.76 -8.49
N ARG A 200 -9.47 17.60 -8.20
CA ARG A 200 -8.35 17.20 -7.32
C ARG A 200 -8.79 16.84 -5.90
N ARG A 201 -9.74 17.58 -5.32
CA ARG A 201 -10.26 17.35 -3.95
C ARG A 201 -11.21 16.16 -3.91
N ARG A 202 -11.98 15.93 -4.98
CA ARG A 202 -12.86 14.75 -5.11
C ARG A 202 -12.04 13.47 -5.30
N ASN A 203 -11.26 13.40 -6.38
CA ASN A 203 -10.50 12.21 -6.74
C ASN A 203 -9.42 11.85 -5.71
N GLY A 204 -8.68 12.86 -5.23
CA GLY A 204 -7.55 12.67 -4.32
C GLY A 204 -7.95 12.48 -2.86
N THR A 205 -9.25 12.54 -2.51
CA THR A 205 -9.71 12.43 -1.12
C THR A 205 -11.02 11.64 -1.04
N LEU A 206 -12.14 12.18 -1.52
CA LEU A 206 -13.45 11.53 -1.34
C LEU A 206 -13.57 10.21 -2.10
N ASP A 207 -13.28 10.22 -3.40
CA ASP A 207 -13.46 9.04 -4.26
C ASP A 207 -12.44 7.94 -3.93
N MET A 208 -11.20 8.35 -3.60
CA MET A 208 -10.17 7.46 -3.08
C MET A 208 -10.64 6.75 -1.79
N GLN A 209 -11.10 7.51 -0.79
CA GLN A 209 -11.53 6.93 0.48
C GLN A 209 -12.77 6.04 0.32
N ALA A 210 -13.71 6.42 -0.55
CA ALA A 210 -14.88 5.60 -0.87
C ALA A 210 -14.50 4.27 -1.56
N SER A 211 -13.55 4.32 -2.50
CA SER A 211 -13.03 3.12 -3.17
C SER A 211 -12.37 2.16 -2.17
N LEU A 212 -11.50 2.67 -1.29
CA LEU A 212 -10.84 1.87 -0.25
C LEU A 212 -11.84 1.29 0.78
N SER A 213 -12.90 2.03 1.10
CA SER A 213 -13.98 1.51 1.95
C SER A 213 -14.67 0.31 1.30
N SER A 214 -14.87 0.37 -0.01
CA SER A 214 -15.47 -0.73 -0.78
C SER A 214 -14.53 -1.96 -0.84
N VAL A 215 -13.23 -1.72 -0.94
CA VAL A 215 -12.20 -2.77 -0.79
C VAL A 215 -12.30 -3.45 0.57
N MET A 216 -12.38 -2.67 1.66
CA MET A 216 -12.52 -3.22 3.01
C MET A 216 -13.79 -4.06 3.16
N VAL A 217 -14.90 -3.65 2.56
CA VAL A 217 -16.15 -4.43 2.53
C VAL A 217 -15.91 -5.78 1.89
N THR A 218 -15.31 -5.84 0.70
CA THR A 218 -15.00 -7.11 0.03
C THR A 218 -14.09 -7.99 0.89
N LEU A 219 -12.99 -7.45 1.41
CA LEU A 219 -11.98 -8.22 2.14
C LEU A 219 -12.44 -8.69 3.51
N SER A 220 -13.31 -7.92 4.18
CA SER A 220 -13.68 -8.16 5.58
C SER A 220 -15.08 -8.76 5.75
N LEU A 221 -16.00 -8.48 4.82
CA LEU A 221 -17.39 -8.94 4.89
C LEU A 221 -17.66 -10.14 3.96
N THR A 222 -16.63 -10.70 3.35
CA THR A 222 -16.68 -11.99 2.63
C THR A 222 -15.73 -13.00 3.26
N ASP A 223 -15.78 -14.24 2.79
CA ASP A 223 -14.89 -15.32 3.20
C ASP A 223 -13.58 -15.38 2.41
N TYR A 224 -13.32 -14.44 1.50
CA TYR A 224 -12.19 -14.50 0.57
C TYR A 224 -10.84 -14.76 1.23
N LEU A 225 -10.56 -14.10 2.36
CA LEU A 225 -9.29 -14.24 3.07
C LEU A 225 -9.18 -15.53 3.89
N ALA A 226 -10.25 -16.33 4.02
CA ALA A 226 -10.22 -17.58 4.76
C ALA A 226 -9.26 -18.61 4.12
N ASP A 227 -9.14 -18.60 2.80
CA ASP A 227 -8.22 -19.45 2.04
C ASP A 227 -6.74 -19.02 2.19
N TYR A 228 -6.50 -17.80 2.71
CA TYR A 228 -5.18 -17.17 2.76
C TYR A 228 -4.81 -16.69 4.18
N PRO A 229 -4.79 -17.58 5.19
CA PRO A 229 -4.62 -17.20 6.60
C PRO A 229 -3.25 -16.58 6.93
N ASP A 230 -2.24 -16.84 6.11
CA ASP A 230 -0.84 -16.47 6.32
C ASP A 230 -0.41 -15.23 5.52
N ALA A 231 -1.20 -14.83 4.51
CA ALA A 231 -0.99 -13.58 3.80
C ALA A 231 -1.31 -12.37 4.71
N MET A 232 -0.47 -11.34 4.69
CA MET A 232 -0.71 -10.11 5.43
C MET A 232 -1.33 -9.04 4.54
N ILE A 233 -2.56 -8.64 4.83
CA ILE A 233 -3.27 -7.66 4.01
C ILE A 233 -3.17 -6.28 4.66
N HIS A 234 -2.59 -5.31 3.96
CA HIS A 234 -2.48 -3.92 4.41
C HIS A 234 -3.24 -3.03 3.43
N VAL A 235 -4.29 -2.34 3.89
CA VAL A 235 -5.05 -1.37 3.09
C VAL A 235 -4.65 0.05 3.45
N HIS A 236 -4.31 0.81 2.41
CA HIS A 236 -3.98 2.22 2.45
C HIS A 236 -5.06 3.10 3.14
N ASN A 237 -4.62 4.20 3.77
CA ASN A 237 -5.45 5.29 4.29
C ASN A 237 -6.59 4.84 5.22
N LEU A 238 -6.26 4.21 6.35
CA LEU A 238 -7.25 3.76 7.35
C LEU A 238 -8.30 2.76 6.82
N GLY A 239 -8.07 2.17 5.64
CA GLY A 239 -9.08 1.34 4.98
C GLY A 239 -10.23 2.16 4.42
N GLY A 240 -10.02 3.43 4.07
CA GLY A 240 -11.09 4.31 3.62
C GLY A 240 -11.74 5.09 4.76
N ASN A 241 -13.05 5.26 4.65
CA ASN A 241 -13.91 5.89 5.65
C ASN A 241 -14.53 4.87 6.63
N ILE A 242 -14.16 3.58 6.57
CA ILE A 242 -14.70 2.54 7.47
C ILE A 242 -14.70 2.94 8.95
N PRO A 243 -13.61 3.49 9.54
CA PRO A 243 -13.65 3.91 10.94
C PRO A 243 -14.69 5.00 11.27
N TYR A 244 -15.16 5.76 10.28
CA TYR A 244 -16.22 6.76 10.44
C TYR A 244 -17.62 6.23 10.10
N GLU A 245 -17.72 5.19 9.27
CA GLU A 245 -19.00 4.67 8.75
C GLU A 245 -19.48 3.40 9.47
N VAL A 246 -18.62 2.70 10.21
CA VAL A 246 -18.94 1.37 10.75
C VAL A 246 -20.14 1.35 11.71
N GLU A 247 -20.31 2.38 12.55
CA GLU A 247 -21.48 2.48 13.43
C GLU A 247 -22.79 2.62 12.65
N ARG A 248 -22.73 3.35 11.53
CA ARG A 248 -23.87 3.50 10.61
C ARG A 248 -24.17 2.17 9.90
N MET A 249 -23.14 1.42 9.51
CA MET A 249 -23.29 0.09 8.91
C MET A 249 -23.97 -0.88 9.89
N ASP A 250 -23.52 -0.94 11.14
CA ASP A 250 -24.14 -1.76 12.19
C ASP A 250 -25.60 -1.39 12.42
N HIS A 251 -25.89 -0.08 12.58
CA HIS A 251 -27.26 0.39 12.76
C HIS A 251 -28.16 -0.01 11.58
N ARG A 252 -27.64 0.04 10.35
CA ARG A 252 -28.39 -0.41 9.17
C ARG A 252 -28.64 -1.92 9.18
N SER A 253 -27.64 -2.74 9.53
CA SER A 253 -27.79 -4.19 9.66
C SER A 253 -28.81 -4.58 10.73
N LEU A 254 -28.88 -3.86 11.85
CA LEU A 254 -29.90 -4.10 12.89
C LEU A 254 -31.34 -3.88 12.39
N LEU A 255 -31.53 -3.04 11.37
CA LEU A 255 -32.83 -2.77 10.78
C LEU A 255 -33.16 -3.71 9.62
N ASP A 256 -32.20 -3.93 8.72
CA ASP A 256 -32.42 -4.65 7.47
C ASP A 256 -32.21 -6.16 7.62
N THR A 257 -31.19 -6.58 8.38
CA THR A 257 -30.74 -7.97 8.51
C THR A 257 -30.37 -8.32 9.97
N PRO A 258 -31.32 -8.24 10.93
CA PRO A 258 -31.03 -8.30 12.37
C PRO A 258 -30.42 -9.62 12.88
N ASN A 259 -30.49 -10.69 12.07
CA ASN A 259 -29.93 -12.00 12.42
C ASN A 259 -28.50 -12.20 11.89
N GLU A 260 -27.97 -11.27 11.08
CA GLU A 260 -26.61 -11.35 10.56
C GLU A 260 -25.59 -10.84 11.59
N GLU A 261 -24.36 -11.34 11.48
CA GLU A 261 -23.24 -10.80 12.25
C GLU A 261 -22.99 -9.33 11.88
N LEU A 262 -22.85 -8.48 12.89
CA LEU A 262 -22.60 -7.06 12.71
C LEU A 262 -21.32 -6.80 11.89
N PRO A 263 -21.36 -5.85 10.94
CA PRO A 263 -20.17 -5.41 10.20
C PRO A 263 -18.96 -5.10 11.08
N SER A 264 -19.15 -4.40 12.21
CA SER A 264 -18.05 -4.07 13.14
C SER A 264 -17.33 -5.30 13.68
N SER A 265 -18.05 -6.37 14.03
CA SER A 265 -17.49 -7.64 14.47
C SER A 265 -16.64 -8.29 13.37
N ARG A 266 -17.13 -8.25 12.13
CA ARG A 266 -16.42 -8.81 10.97
C ARG A 266 -15.15 -8.02 10.64
N PHE A 267 -15.21 -6.69 10.63
CA PHE A 267 -14.02 -5.84 10.47
C PHE A 267 -12.97 -6.10 11.56
N ARG A 268 -13.39 -6.27 12.81
CA ARG A 268 -12.46 -6.54 13.93
C ARG A 268 -11.78 -7.91 13.85
N ARG A 269 -12.49 -8.90 13.30
CA ARG A 269 -11.98 -10.27 13.11
C ARG A 269 -11.12 -10.38 11.85
N ALA A 270 -11.41 -9.60 10.82
CA ALA A 270 -10.66 -9.61 9.57
C ALA A 270 -9.18 -9.33 9.84
N ARG A 271 -8.30 -10.12 9.19
CA ARG A 271 -6.84 -9.97 9.27
C ARG A 271 -6.36 -8.91 8.29
N VAL A 272 -6.97 -7.73 8.37
CA VAL A 272 -6.65 -6.58 7.53
C VAL A 272 -6.07 -5.47 8.39
N TYR A 273 -4.86 -5.04 8.05
CA TYR A 273 -4.15 -3.94 8.66
C TYR A 273 -4.37 -2.67 7.86
N VAL A 274 -4.26 -1.52 8.52
CA VAL A 274 -4.37 -0.22 7.88
C VAL A 274 -3.24 0.70 8.31
N ASP A 275 -2.84 1.60 7.43
CA ASP A 275 -1.94 2.71 7.78
C ASP A 275 -2.71 3.98 8.13
N TRP A 276 -1.95 4.98 8.57
CA TRP A 276 -2.43 6.30 8.89
C TRP A 276 -1.90 7.37 7.92
N SER A 277 -1.43 6.96 6.73
CA SER A 277 -0.74 7.89 5.84
C SER A 277 -1.64 9.09 5.50
N ARG A 278 -1.12 10.31 5.66
CA ARG A 278 -1.79 11.59 5.31
C ARG A 278 -3.10 11.90 6.06
N SER A 279 -3.58 11.05 6.95
CA SER A 279 -4.70 11.33 7.85
C SER A 279 -4.21 12.13 9.06
N CYS A 280 -3.71 13.35 8.86
CA CYS A 280 -3.15 14.21 9.92
C CYS A 280 -4.21 14.67 10.95
N THR A 281 -4.78 13.76 11.72
CA THR A 281 -5.54 14.06 12.93
C THR A 281 -5.30 12.94 13.91
N ALA A 282 -4.33 13.12 14.81
CA ALA A 282 -4.24 12.38 16.06
C ALA A 282 -5.46 12.77 16.92
N MET A 283 -6.65 12.49 16.43
CA MET A 283 -7.83 12.37 17.26
C MET A 283 -7.67 11.01 17.93
N PRO A 284 -7.55 10.96 19.26
CA PRO A 284 -7.94 9.74 19.94
C PRO A 284 -9.35 9.42 19.46
N LEU A 285 -9.62 8.17 19.12
CA LEU A 285 -10.96 7.62 18.90
C LEU A 285 -11.83 7.83 20.17
N ARG A 286 -12.22 9.07 20.41
CA ARG A 286 -13.16 9.54 21.42
C ARG A 286 -14.18 10.42 20.69
N CYS A 287 -14.89 9.83 19.74
CA CYS A 287 -16.25 10.28 19.47
C CYS A 287 -17.10 9.83 20.66
N SER A 288 -17.15 10.63 21.72
CA SER A 288 -18.03 10.37 22.85
C SER A 288 -18.59 11.68 23.38
N HIS A 289 -19.73 12.12 22.86
CA HIS A 289 -20.75 12.87 23.61
C HIS A 289 -22.12 12.72 22.92
N ALA A 290 -22.75 11.56 23.07
CA ALA A 290 -24.21 11.45 22.99
C ALA A 290 -24.77 11.49 24.43
N PRO A 291 -25.88 12.21 24.71
CA PRO A 291 -26.44 12.31 26.05
C PRO A 291 -26.91 10.93 26.54
N ARG A 292 -26.40 10.52 27.71
CA ARG A 292 -26.63 9.20 28.30
C ARG A 292 -28.04 9.13 28.90
N GLY A 293 -28.89 8.26 28.36
CA GLY A 293 -30.13 7.83 29.02
C GLY A 293 -29.86 6.75 30.09
N PRO A 294 -30.75 6.53 31.07
CA PRO A 294 -30.47 5.71 32.26
C PRO A 294 -30.34 4.19 32.05
N HIS A 295 -30.47 3.67 30.82
CA HIS A 295 -30.63 2.23 30.56
C HIS A 295 -29.73 1.65 29.45
N SER A 296 -28.48 2.10 29.31
CA SER A 296 -27.53 1.50 28.36
C SER A 296 -26.45 0.67 29.07
N PRO A 297 -26.24 -0.61 28.71
CA PRO A 297 -25.12 -1.40 29.24
C PRO A 297 -23.79 -0.78 28.84
N LYS A 298 -22.77 -0.94 29.69
CA LYS A 298 -21.43 -0.33 29.57
C LYS A 298 -20.77 -0.70 28.24
N ALA A 299 -20.89 0.14 27.21
CA ALA A 299 -20.11 0.02 25.98
C ALA A 299 -18.70 0.60 26.21
N GLN A 300 -17.67 -0.25 26.10
CA GLN A 300 -16.29 0.19 25.95
C GLN A 300 -16.12 0.86 24.57
N PRO A 301 -15.28 1.89 24.42
CA PRO A 301 -15.00 2.49 23.13
C PRO A 301 -14.36 1.43 22.21
N PRO A 302 -14.80 1.31 20.95
CA PRO A 302 -14.34 0.23 20.10
C PRO A 302 -12.96 0.56 19.49
N ASN A 303 -11.94 -0.22 19.85
CA ASN A 303 -10.70 -0.34 19.08
C ASN A 303 -11.05 -1.14 17.81
N LEU A 304 -11.41 -0.41 16.74
CA LEU A 304 -12.01 -0.97 15.52
C LEU A 304 -11.00 -1.52 14.51
N LEU A 305 -9.74 -1.07 14.57
CA LEU A 305 -8.73 -1.37 13.55
C LEU A 305 -7.40 -1.72 14.22
N ARG A 306 -6.66 -2.65 13.61
CA ARG A 306 -5.30 -2.97 14.03
C ARG A 306 -4.35 -2.02 13.31
N PRO A 307 -3.76 -1.02 13.99
CA PRO A 307 -2.73 -0.22 13.36
C PRO A 307 -1.55 -1.14 13.03
N ALA A 308 -0.92 -0.93 11.87
CA ALA A 308 0.25 -1.71 11.46
C ALA A 308 1.36 -1.73 12.54
N SER A 309 1.41 -0.70 13.40
CA SER A 309 2.36 -0.58 14.51
C SER A 309 2.08 -1.49 15.73
N GLU A 310 0.83 -1.85 16.05
CA GLU A 310 0.52 -2.62 17.28
C GLU A 310 0.67 -4.14 17.12
N GLY A 311 0.53 -4.66 15.89
CA GLY A 311 0.94 -6.03 15.53
C GLY A 311 2.45 -6.17 15.31
N GLY A 312 3.14 -5.04 15.11
CA GLY A 312 4.56 -4.97 14.76
C GLY A 312 5.53 -5.25 15.90
N SER A 313 5.11 -5.38 17.16
CA SER A 313 6.09 -5.61 18.23
C SER A 313 6.71 -7.01 18.21
N ARG A 314 6.02 -8.05 17.72
CA ARG A 314 6.68 -9.35 17.44
C ARG A 314 7.24 -9.37 16.02
N TYR A 315 6.44 -8.95 15.04
CA TYR A 315 6.81 -9.08 13.62
C TYR A 315 7.83 -8.06 13.12
N GLY A 316 7.80 -6.80 13.55
CA GLY A 316 8.85 -5.83 13.23
C GLY A 316 10.21 -6.26 13.79
N ARG A 317 10.21 -6.92 14.95
CA ARG A 317 11.44 -7.55 15.49
C ARG A 317 11.88 -8.77 14.68
N ASP A 318 10.95 -9.59 14.20
CA ASP A 318 11.28 -10.78 13.38
C ASP A 318 11.67 -10.41 11.94
N LEU A 319 11.12 -9.33 11.38
CA LEU A 319 11.50 -8.74 10.08
C LEU A 319 12.88 -8.08 10.16
N VAL A 320 13.16 -7.31 11.21
CA VAL A 320 14.50 -6.74 11.46
C VAL A 320 15.53 -7.84 11.73
N ARG A 321 15.15 -8.94 12.40
CA ARG A 321 16.02 -10.10 12.64
C ARG A 321 16.28 -10.92 11.37
N SER A 322 15.28 -11.13 10.51
CA SER A 322 15.48 -11.84 9.23
C SER A 322 16.30 -11.01 8.24
N MET A 323 16.16 -9.67 8.26
CA MET A 323 17.01 -8.75 7.50
C MET A 323 18.49 -8.78 7.89
N GLY A 324 18.83 -9.14 9.15
CA GLY A 324 20.21 -9.27 9.62
C GLY A 324 20.85 -10.65 9.46
N ALA A 325 20.05 -11.71 9.20
CA ALA A 325 20.53 -13.09 9.24
C ALA A 325 21.05 -13.65 7.91
N VAL A 326 20.89 -12.93 6.78
CA VAL A 326 21.31 -13.42 5.44
C VAL A 326 22.77 -13.03 5.10
N GLY A 327 23.47 -12.32 5.99
CA GLY A 327 24.84 -11.81 5.76
C GLY A 327 25.98 -12.51 6.51
N GLY A 328 25.80 -13.78 6.94
CA GLY A 328 26.78 -14.43 7.82
C GLY A 328 27.06 -15.90 7.51
N THR A 329 28.28 -16.16 7.01
CA THR A 329 29.04 -17.42 7.05
C THR A 329 28.76 -18.50 5.98
N SER A 330 29.65 -18.57 4.97
CA SER A 330 30.54 -19.75 4.84
C SER A 330 31.75 -19.40 3.98
N GLY A 331 32.82 -19.00 4.66
CA GLY A 331 34.20 -19.05 4.17
C GLY A 331 35.04 -19.75 5.24
N ALA A 332 35.88 -20.68 4.78
CA ALA A 332 36.87 -21.47 5.52
C ALA A 332 36.35 -22.68 6.35
N ARG A 333 36.29 -23.85 5.70
CA ARG A 333 37.32 -24.90 5.81
C ARG A 333 37.28 -25.81 4.59
#